data_AF-A0A418IRB8-F1
#
_entry.id   AF-A0A418IRB8-F1
#
_cell.length_a   1.000
_cell.length_b   1.000
_cell.length_c   1.000
_cell.angle_alpha   90.00
_cell.angle_beta   90.00
_cell.angle_gamma   90.00
#
_symmetry.space_group_name_H-M   'P 1'
#
loop_
_entity.id
_entity.type
_entity.pdbx_description
1 polymer ?
#
loop_
_entity_poly.entity_id
_entity_poly.type
_entity_poly.pdbx_seq_one_letter_code
_entity_poly.pdbx_strand_id
1 'polypeptide(L)'
;MSKETLKVGDWIQYIAINGQSQHGKVDRLVEDMNEKETRVDLKLLNGQKDSIWINDDWIKAHPNASSLLDEKYNERNEQSNDLQQRKRNKKIVQWSDDIKLKFTERVIQDLSPLAAYHIGNAIDLLAVAESKEDIEQARWSIQRAYENWD
;
A
#
# COMPACT_ATOMS: atom_id res chain seq x y z
N MET A 1 29.27 -17.10 -26.96
CA MET A 1 27.91 -16.55 -27.03
C MET A 1 28.04 -15.05 -27.21
N SER A 2 27.46 -14.47 -28.26
CA SER A 2 27.52 -13.01 -28.46
C SER A 2 26.69 -12.36 -27.37
N LYS A 3 27.33 -11.61 -26.46
CA LYS A 3 26.61 -10.75 -25.51
C LYS A 3 25.77 -9.79 -26.36
N GLU A 4 24.45 -9.91 -26.28
CA GLU A 4 23.56 -8.96 -26.94
C GLU A 4 23.93 -7.54 -26.49
N THR A 5 24.07 -6.62 -27.43
CA THR A 5 24.43 -5.24 -27.11
C THR A 5 23.26 -4.57 -26.38
N LEU A 6 23.47 -4.26 -25.11
CA LEU A 6 22.51 -3.51 -24.30
C LEU A 6 22.41 -2.07 -24.82
N LYS A 7 21.20 -1.54 -24.93
CA LYS A 7 20.94 -0.16 -25.37
C LYS A 7 20.13 0.60 -24.33
N VAL A 8 20.30 1.92 -24.31
CA VAL A 8 19.45 2.81 -23.52
C VAL A 8 17.99 2.60 -23.92
N GLY A 9 17.13 2.43 -22.92
CA GLY A 9 15.71 2.12 -23.09
C GLY A 9 15.36 0.63 -23.05
N ASP A 10 16.34 -0.26 -23.14
CA ASP A 10 16.10 -1.70 -22.94
C ASP A 10 15.68 -1.98 -21.50
N TRP A 11 14.78 -2.94 -21.32
CA TRP A 11 14.47 -3.47 -20.00
C TRP A 11 15.29 -4.72 -19.75
N ILE A 12 15.77 -4.87 -18.53
CA ILE A 12 16.51 -6.05 -18.09
C ILE A 12 15.97 -6.56 -16.76
N GLN A 13 16.09 -7.86 -16.58
CA GLN A 13 15.95 -8.54 -15.29
C GLN A 13 17.35 -8.86 -14.77
N TYR A 14 17.61 -8.55 -13.50
CA TYR A 14 18.88 -8.79 -12.83
C TYR A 14 18.65 -9.22 -11.38
N ILE A 15 19.70 -9.69 -10.71
CA ILE A 15 19.66 -9.96 -9.27
C ILE A 15 20.27 -8.75 -8.56
N ALA A 16 19.46 -8.06 -7.76
CA ALA A 16 19.93 -6.92 -6.99
C ALA A 16 20.80 -7.36 -5.81
N ILE A 17 21.50 -6.40 -5.19
CA ILE A 17 22.42 -6.64 -4.06
C ILE A 17 21.72 -7.34 -2.88
N ASN A 18 20.41 -7.16 -2.73
CA ASN A 18 19.60 -7.84 -1.72
C ASN A 18 19.26 -9.31 -2.07
N GLY A 19 19.81 -9.85 -3.16
CA GLY A 19 19.58 -11.21 -3.64
C GLY A 19 18.22 -11.42 -4.31
N GLN A 20 17.41 -10.38 -4.47
CA GLN A 20 16.10 -10.47 -5.11
C GLN A 20 16.19 -10.14 -6.60
N SER A 21 15.39 -10.83 -7.40
CA SER A 21 15.25 -10.49 -8.81
C SER A 21 14.49 -9.19 -8.98
N GLN A 22 15.08 -8.26 -9.72
CA GLN A 22 14.53 -6.95 -10.02
C GLN A 22 14.49 -6.69 -11.53
N HIS A 23 13.65 -5.73 -11.91
CA HIS A 23 13.54 -5.26 -13.29
C HIS A 23 13.89 -3.78 -13.33
N GLY A 24 14.74 -3.41 -14.29
CA GLY A 24 15.17 -2.03 -14.49
C GLY A 24 15.23 -1.68 -15.96
N LYS A 25 14.85 -0.44 -16.27
CA LYS A 25 15.03 0.13 -17.60
C LYS A 25 16.39 0.81 -17.67
N VAL A 26 17.17 0.51 -18.70
CA VAL A 26 18.46 1.14 -18.93
C VAL A 26 18.27 2.64 -19.19
N ASP A 27 18.73 3.45 -18.25
CA ASP A 27 18.69 4.92 -18.31
C ASP A 27 19.98 5.46 -18.96
N ARG A 28 21.13 4.88 -18.61
CA ARG A 28 22.44 5.28 -19.15
C ARG A 28 23.46 4.16 -19.10
N LEU A 29 24.38 4.18 -20.06
CA LEU A 29 25.62 3.40 -20.04
C LEU A 29 26.78 4.35 -19.77
N VAL A 30 27.56 4.08 -18.73
CA VAL A 30 28.70 4.91 -18.30
C VAL A 30 29.94 4.05 -18.39
N GLU A 31 30.85 4.38 -19.31
CA GLU A 31 32.14 3.72 -19.40
C GLU A 31 33.09 4.28 -18.35
N ASP A 32 33.56 3.43 -17.43
CA ASP A 32 34.60 3.82 -16.50
C ASP A 32 35.97 3.69 -17.20
N MET A 33 36.62 4.83 -17.40
CA MET A 33 37.94 4.91 -18.06
C MET A 33 39.06 4.28 -17.22
N ASN A 34 38.87 4.12 -15.90
CA ASN A 34 39.86 3.52 -15.00
C ASN A 34 39.69 2.00 -14.91
N GLU A 35 38.44 1.51 -14.81
CA GLU A 35 38.15 0.09 -14.59
C GLU A 35 37.94 -0.69 -15.91
N LYS A 36 37.88 0.00 -17.06
CA LYS A 36 37.55 -0.58 -18.38
C LYS A 36 36.24 -1.36 -18.38
N GLU A 37 35.32 -0.99 -17.49
CA GLU A 37 34.02 -1.63 -17.33
C GLU A 37 32.91 -0.62 -17.52
N THR A 38 31.81 -1.05 -18.15
CA THR A 38 30.65 -0.19 -18.38
C THR A 38 29.65 -0.39 -17.24
N ARG A 39 29.36 0.69 -16.51
CA ARG A 39 28.25 0.73 -15.56
C ARG A 39 26.95 0.97 -16.30
N VAL A 40 25.93 0.22 -15.94
CA VAL A 40 24.57 0.34 -16.46
C VAL A 40 23.72 0.98 -15.38
N ASP A 41 23.35 2.25 -15.58
CA ASP A 41 22.41 2.94 -14.70
C ASP A 41 20.99 2.56 -15.11
N LEU A 42 20.21 2.10 -14.13
CA LEU A 42 18.85 1.60 -14.30
C LEU A 42 17.86 2.53 -13.61
N LYS A 43 16.69 2.69 -14.25
CA LYS A 43 15.50 3.29 -13.65
C LYS A 43 14.50 2.19 -13.34
N LEU A 44 14.19 2.02 -12.05
CA LEU A 44 13.21 1.06 -11.58
C LEU A 44 11.77 1.59 -11.79
N LEU A 45 10.80 0.68 -11.71
CA LEU A 45 9.36 1.01 -11.82
C LEU A 45 8.91 2.06 -10.80
N ASN A 46 9.51 2.04 -9.60
CA ASN A 46 9.23 3.01 -8.54
C ASN A 46 9.90 4.38 -8.72
N GLY A 47 10.59 4.59 -9.84
CA GLY A 47 11.33 5.81 -10.13
C GLY A 47 12.67 5.92 -9.42
N GLN A 48 13.02 4.97 -8.53
CA GLN A 48 14.35 4.89 -7.96
C GLN A 48 15.37 4.48 -9.03
N LYS A 49 16.62 4.81 -8.74
CA LYS A 49 17.74 4.43 -9.59
C LYS A 49 18.49 3.28 -8.95
N ASP A 50 18.94 2.36 -9.78
CA ASP A 50 19.88 1.32 -9.40
C ASP A 50 21.01 1.27 -10.43
N SER A 51 22.08 0.54 -10.17
CA SER A 51 23.19 0.37 -11.10
C SER A 51 23.78 -1.02 -11.01
N ILE A 52 24.08 -1.59 -12.16
CA ILE A 52 24.81 -2.86 -12.28
C ILE A 52 26.02 -2.67 -13.20
N TRP A 53 26.93 -3.62 -13.21
CA TRP A 53 27.98 -3.68 -14.20
C TRP A 53 27.53 -4.50 -15.41
N ILE A 54 27.99 -4.12 -16.61
CA ILE A 54 27.59 -4.80 -17.85
C ILE A 54 27.97 -6.29 -17.88
N ASN A 55 28.94 -6.69 -17.05
CA ASN A 55 29.37 -8.08 -16.91
C ASN A 55 28.61 -8.85 -15.83
N ASP A 56 27.73 -8.21 -15.06
CA ASP A 56 26.87 -8.89 -14.08
C ASP A 56 25.85 -9.80 -14.77
N ASP A 57 25.22 -10.67 -13.98
CA ASP A 57 24.17 -11.56 -14.46
C ASP A 57 22.86 -10.79 -14.69
N TRP A 58 22.54 -10.57 -15.96
CA TRP A 58 21.28 -9.97 -16.41
C TRP A 58 20.73 -10.65 -17.65
N ILE A 59 19.41 -10.54 -17.84
CA ILE A 59 18.67 -11.06 -18.99
C ILE A 59 17.82 -9.94 -19.57
N LYS A 60 17.82 -9.81 -20.90
CA LYS A 60 16.97 -8.83 -21.58
C LYS A 60 15.50 -9.19 -21.40
N ALA A 61 14.73 -8.29 -20.80
CA ALA A 61 13.30 -8.49 -20.62
C ALA A 61 12.58 -8.26 -21.95
N HIS A 62 11.61 -9.12 -22.27
CA HIS A 62 10.82 -8.93 -23.48
C HIS A 62 9.97 -7.63 -23.40
N PRO A 63 9.77 -6.94 -24.54
CA PRO A 63 9.00 -5.69 -24.58
C PRO A 63 7.61 -5.81 -23.95
N ASN A 64 6.89 -6.90 -24.23
CA ASN A 64 5.55 -7.15 -23.68
C ASN A 64 5.56 -7.43 -22.17
N ALA A 65 6.61 -8.05 -21.64
CA ALA A 65 6.73 -8.29 -20.20
C ALA A 65 6.95 -6.97 -19.46
N SER A 66 7.69 -6.05 -20.08
CA SER A 66 8.06 -4.77 -19.48
C SER A 66 6.87 -3.80 -19.40
N SER A 67 6.06 -3.73 -20.48
CA SER A 67 4.83 -2.92 -20.46
C SER A 67 3.82 -3.43 -19.43
N LEU A 68 3.69 -4.75 -19.29
CA LEU A 68 2.82 -5.36 -18.27
C LEU A 68 3.31 -5.09 -16.84
N LEU A 69 4.62 -4.95 -16.63
CA LEU A 69 5.20 -4.61 -15.34
C LEU A 69 4.95 -3.14 -14.98
N ASP A 70 5.09 -2.22 -15.95
CA ASP A 70 4.74 -0.80 -15.81
C ASP A 70 3.26 -0.63 -15.46
N GLU A 71 2.35 -1.27 -16.18
CA GLU A 71 0.89 -1.24 -15.92
C GLU A 71 0.54 -1.74 -14.51
N LYS A 72 1.02 -2.94 -14.13
CA LYS A 72 0.75 -3.52 -12.81
C LYS A 72 1.34 -2.73 -11.65
N TYR A 73 2.42 -1.99 -11.87
CA TYR A 73 3.01 -1.13 -10.84
C TYR A 73 2.16 0.12 -10.63
N ASN A 74 1.72 0.75 -11.72
CA ASN A 74 0.85 1.93 -11.66
C ASN A 74 -0.51 1.60 -11.03
N GLU A 75 -1.16 0.51 -11.44
CA GLU A 75 -2.43 0.06 -10.84
C GLU A 75 -2.34 -0.14 -9.32
N ARG A 76 -1.26 -0.79 -8.84
CA ARG A 76 -1.06 -1.02 -7.39
C ARG A 76 -0.84 0.28 -6.63
N ASN A 77 -0.12 1.23 -7.21
CA ASN A 77 0.11 2.52 -6.57
C ASN A 77 -1.13 3.41 -6.55
N GLU A 78 -1.92 3.40 -7.62
CA GLU A 78 -3.22 4.08 -7.66
C GLU A 78 -4.17 3.50 -6.59
N GLN A 79 -4.26 2.17 -6.48
CA GLN A 79 -5.04 1.50 -5.43
C GLN A 79 -4.52 1.85 -4.03
N SER A 80 -3.21 1.88 -3.81
CA SER A 80 -2.65 2.23 -2.49
C SER A 80 -2.91 3.69 -2.13
N ASN A 81 -2.81 4.61 -3.08
CA ASN A 81 -3.13 6.02 -2.88
C ASN A 81 -4.62 6.21 -2.58
N ASP A 82 -5.51 5.53 -3.30
CA ASP A 82 -6.96 5.55 -3.04
C ASP A 82 -7.28 5.02 -1.64
N LEU A 83 -6.74 3.86 -1.24
CA LEU A 83 -6.92 3.31 0.11
C LEU A 83 -6.39 4.25 1.21
N GLN A 84 -5.24 4.90 0.99
CA GLN A 84 -4.69 5.87 1.93
C GLN A 84 -5.49 7.18 1.96
N GLN A 85 -6.11 7.60 0.87
CA GLN A 85 -6.99 8.77 0.81
C GLN A 85 -8.34 8.48 1.49
N ARG A 86 -8.93 7.29 1.30
CA ARG A 86 -10.12 6.84 2.04
C ARG A 86 -9.90 6.82 3.56
N LYS A 87 -8.74 6.36 4.02
CA LYS A 87 -8.37 6.43 5.45
C LYS A 87 -8.25 7.86 5.98
N ARG A 88 -7.75 8.80 5.18
CA ARG A 88 -7.61 10.23 5.55
C ARG A 88 -8.94 11.00 5.50
N ASN A 89 -9.82 10.64 4.57
CA ASN A 89 -11.15 11.24 4.41
C ASN A 89 -12.25 10.51 5.20
N LYS A 90 -11.90 9.59 6.11
CA LYS A 90 -12.89 9.01 7.02
C LYS A 90 -13.52 10.14 7.83
N LYS A 91 -14.75 10.49 7.46
CA LYS A 91 -15.53 11.56 8.06
C LYS A 91 -15.94 11.09 9.45
N ILE A 92 -15.08 11.29 10.44
CA ILE A 92 -15.41 11.00 11.84
C ILE A 92 -16.63 11.85 12.16
N VAL A 93 -17.76 11.24 12.48
CA VAL A 93 -18.90 11.97 13.03
C VAL A 93 -18.42 12.57 14.35
N GLN A 94 -18.19 13.89 14.36
CA GLN A 94 -17.84 14.60 15.57
C GLN A 94 -19.14 14.91 16.32
N TRP A 95 -19.47 14.03 17.25
CA TRP A 95 -20.40 14.36 18.32
C TRP A 95 -19.72 15.38 19.22
N SER A 96 -20.44 16.41 19.66
CA SER A 96 -19.90 17.29 20.71
C SER A 96 -19.65 16.48 21.98
N ASP A 97 -18.61 16.84 22.72
CA ASP A 97 -18.21 16.15 23.95
C ASP A 97 -19.38 16.06 24.94
N ASP A 98 -20.26 17.06 24.97
CA ASP A 98 -21.49 17.08 25.78
C ASP A 98 -22.49 15.96 25.44
N ILE A 99 -22.62 15.61 24.15
CA ILE A 99 -23.56 14.55 23.72
C ILE A 99 -22.94 13.18 24.01
N LYS A 100 -21.62 13.02 23.79
CA LYS A 100 -20.91 11.79 24.15
C LYS A 100 -20.93 11.54 25.66
N LEU A 101 -20.71 12.59 26.45
CA LEU A 101 -20.74 12.51 27.91
C LEU A 101 -22.14 12.16 28.40
N LYS A 102 -23.20 12.86 27.94
CA LYS A 102 -24.59 12.53 28.32
C LYS A 102 -25.01 11.14 27.91
N PHE A 103 -24.63 10.69 26.72
CA PHE A 103 -24.91 9.34 26.26
C PHE A 103 -24.18 8.31 27.13
N THR A 104 -22.87 8.51 27.35
CA THR A 104 -22.07 7.63 28.20
C THR A 104 -22.65 7.60 29.60
N GLU A 105 -22.85 8.74 30.27
CA GLU A 105 -23.47 8.87 31.60
C GLU A 105 -24.82 8.14 31.72
N ARG A 106 -25.68 8.23 30.70
CA ARG A 106 -26.96 7.52 30.67
C ARG A 106 -26.79 6.01 30.53
N VAL A 107 -25.78 5.58 29.79
CA VAL A 107 -25.50 4.18 29.48
C VAL A 107 -24.77 3.51 30.65
N ILE A 108 -23.76 4.12 31.27
CA ILE A 108 -23.07 3.57 32.47
C ILE A 108 -23.92 3.60 33.75
N GLN A 109 -25.04 4.32 33.80
CA GLN A 109 -25.96 4.26 34.94
C GLN A 109 -26.68 2.91 35.06
N ASP A 110 -27.00 2.28 33.93
CA ASP A 110 -27.82 1.07 33.87
C ASP A 110 -27.13 -0.11 33.17
N LEU A 111 -25.93 0.08 32.59
CA LEU A 111 -25.20 -0.94 31.83
C LEU A 111 -23.77 -1.13 32.32
N SER A 112 -23.24 -2.34 32.14
CA SER A 112 -21.83 -2.61 32.35
C SER A 112 -20.95 -1.70 31.47
N PRO A 113 -19.76 -1.28 31.94
CA PRO A 113 -18.84 -0.45 31.14
C PRO A 113 -18.51 -1.04 29.76
N LEU A 114 -18.50 -2.37 29.65
CA LEU A 114 -18.20 -3.07 28.41
C LEU A 114 -19.38 -3.00 27.42
N ALA A 115 -20.62 -3.16 27.90
CA ALA A 115 -21.80 -2.90 27.08
C ALA A 115 -21.83 -1.44 26.61
N ALA A 116 -21.54 -0.50 27.51
CA ALA A 116 -21.53 0.92 27.18
C ALA A 116 -20.56 1.27 26.03
N TYR A 117 -19.34 0.74 26.11
CA TYR A 117 -18.31 0.88 25.08
C TYR A 117 -18.78 0.35 23.73
N HIS A 118 -19.37 -0.84 23.71
CA HIS A 118 -19.81 -1.50 22.49
C HIS A 118 -20.99 -0.79 21.81
N ILE A 119 -21.92 -0.21 22.59
CA ILE A 119 -23.01 0.61 22.03
C ILE A 119 -22.44 1.92 21.44
N GLY A 120 -21.51 2.58 22.13
CA GLY A 120 -20.83 3.76 21.59
C GLY A 120 -20.14 3.49 20.25
N ASN A 121 -19.39 2.38 20.17
CA ASN A 121 -18.71 1.98 18.94
C ASN A 121 -19.69 1.65 17.80
N ALA A 122 -20.82 0.98 18.10
CA ALA A 122 -21.84 0.70 17.11
C ALA A 122 -22.46 1.98 16.53
N ILE A 123 -22.73 2.97 17.37
CA ILE A 123 -23.27 4.26 16.97
C ILE A 123 -22.29 5.00 16.07
N ASP A 124 -21.01 5.06 16.45
CA ASP A 124 -19.96 5.70 15.64
C ASP A 124 -19.84 5.05 14.26
N LEU A 125 -19.88 3.71 14.19
CA LEU A 125 -19.84 2.95 12.94
C LEU A 125 -21.07 3.19 12.06
N LEU A 126 -22.28 3.17 12.64
CA LEU A 126 -23.52 3.44 11.89
C LEU A 126 -23.59 4.88 11.37
N ALA A 127 -23.07 5.85 12.13
CA ALA A 127 -23.11 7.26 11.75
C ALA A 127 -22.22 7.58 10.53
N VAL A 128 -21.22 6.73 10.24
CA VAL A 128 -20.30 6.88 9.09
C VAL A 128 -20.43 5.75 8.06
N ALA A 129 -21.40 4.84 8.22
CA ALA A 129 -21.50 3.65 7.39
C ALA A 129 -21.88 4.00 5.95
N GLU A 130 -21.00 3.65 5.01
CA GLU A 130 -21.23 3.79 3.56
C GLU A 130 -21.27 2.43 2.86
N SER A 131 -20.81 1.37 3.54
CA SER A 131 -20.69 0.03 2.99
C SER A 131 -21.41 -1.03 3.84
N LYS A 132 -21.64 -2.20 3.24
CA LYS A 132 -22.19 -3.37 3.96
C LYS A 132 -21.28 -3.86 5.09
N GLU A 133 -19.97 -3.67 4.95
CA GLU A 133 -18.97 -4.07 5.95
C GLU A 133 -19.05 -3.18 7.21
N ASP A 134 -19.25 -1.87 7.04
CA ASP A 134 -19.46 -0.96 8.18
C ASP A 134 -20.71 -1.34 8.98
N ILE A 135 -21.78 -1.76 8.27
CA ILE A 135 -23.02 -2.25 8.89
C ILE A 135 -22.78 -3.57 9.63
N GLU A 136 -21.95 -4.48 9.12
CA GLU A 136 -21.60 -5.73 9.80
C GLU A 136 -20.76 -5.48 11.07
N GLN A 137 -19.81 -4.54 11.03
CA GLN A 137 -19.04 -4.16 12.21
C GLN A 137 -19.90 -3.48 13.29
N ALA A 138 -20.86 -2.65 12.88
CA ALA A 138 -21.85 -2.10 13.79
C ALA A 138 -22.70 -3.21 14.42
N ARG A 139 -23.18 -4.18 13.63
CA ARG A 139 -23.93 -5.35 14.13
C ARG A 139 -23.13 -6.16 15.14
N TRP A 140 -21.85 -6.42 14.85
CA TRP A 140 -20.97 -7.12 15.78
C TRP A 140 -20.83 -6.37 17.11
N SER A 141 -20.68 -5.05 17.06
CA SER A 141 -20.59 -4.22 18.26
C SER A 141 -21.90 -4.25 19.07
N ILE A 142 -23.07 -4.17 18.41
CA ILE A 142 -24.37 -4.31 19.08
C ILE A 142 -24.52 -5.69 19.74
N GLN A 143 -24.08 -6.75 19.05
CA GLN A 143 -24.16 -8.11 19.60
C GLN A 143 -23.30 -8.25 20.85
N ARG A 144 -22.08 -7.70 20.86
CA ARG A 144 -21.24 -7.67 22.06
C ARG A 144 -21.83 -6.84 23.18
N ALA A 145 -22.50 -5.73 22.87
CA ALA A 145 -23.21 -4.96 23.89
C ALA A 145 -24.32 -5.78 24.54
N TYR A 146 -25.11 -6.52 23.76
CA TYR A 146 -26.15 -7.40 24.26
C TYR A 146 -25.59 -8.55 25.11
N GLU A 147 -24.48 -9.17 24.69
CA GLU A 147 -23.82 -10.24 25.45
C GLU A 147 -23.27 -9.79 26.80
N ASN A 148 -23.00 -8.50 26.98
CA ASN A 148 -22.42 -7.93 28.21
C ASN A 148 -23.38 -6.96 28.90
N TRP A 149 -24.68 -7.10 28.63
CA TRP A 149 -25.73 -6.18 29.09
C TRP A 149 -25.97 -6.22 30.61
N ASP A 150 -25.69 -7.36 31.24
CA ASP A 150 -25.90 -7.63 32.67
C ASP A 150 -24.66 -7.37 33.54
#